data_AF-A0A2R6KYW5-F1
#
_entry.id   AF-A0A2R6KYW5-F1
#
_cell.length_a   1.000
_cell.length_b   1.000
_cell.length_c   1.000
_cell.angle_alpha   90.00
_cell.angle_beta   90.00
_cell.angle_gamma   90.00
#
_symmetry.space_group_name_H-M   'P 1'
#
loop_
_entity.id
_entity.type
_entity.pdbx_description
1 polymer ?
#
loop_
_entity_poly.entity_id
_entity_poly.type
_entity_poly.pdbx_seq_one_letter_code
_entity_poly.pdbx_strand_id
1 'polypeptide(L)'
;LPGIESPARSVAAGRADVGLGLRATATDLDLGFLPVGSQRLTVTLNRDRTGKASVQGLRSRLDESLDGLLSEEAGYESVDQ
;
A
#
# COMPACT_ATOMS: atom_id res chain seq x y z
N LEU A 1 0.82 -9.21 -0.20
CA LEU A 1 -0.25 -10.23 -0.09
C LEU A 1 -0.33 -10.96 -1.43
N PRO A 2 -0.20 -12.29 -1.51
CA PRO A 2 -0.09 -12.99 -2.81
C PRO A 2 -1.29 -12.77 -3.76
N GLY A 3 -2.47 -12.41 -3.22
CA GLY A 3 -3.68 -12.15 -4.01
C GLY A 3 -3.69 -10.83 -4.80
N ILE A 4 -3.08 -9.75 -4.29
CA ILE A 4 -3.13 -8.43 -4.96
C ILE A 4 -2.29 -8.39 -6.25
N GLU A 5 -1.27 -9.23 -6.33
CA GLU A 5 -0.39 -9.30 -7.50
C GLU A 5 -0.88 -10.25 -8.59
N SER A 6 -1.81 -11.15 -8.25
CA SER A 6 -2.31 -12.19 -9.17
C SER A 6 -2.96 -11.61 -10.45
N PRO A 7 -3.79 -10.55 -10.39
CA PRO A 7 -4.34 -9.94 -11.60
C PRO A 7 -3.25 -9.35 -12.51
N ALA A 8 -2.30 -8.61 -11.96
CA ALA A 8 -1.20 -8.01 -12.72
C ALA A 8 -0.31 -9.08 -13.37
N ARG A 9 0.01 -10.17 -12.65
CA ARG A 9 0.72 -11.32 -13.22
C ARG A 9 -0.07 -12.03 -14.32
N SER A 10 -1.39 -12.02 -14.25
CA SER A 10 -2.23 -12.61 -15.31
C SER A 10 -2.23 -11.78 -16.58
N VAL A 11 -2.19 -10.45 -16.44
CA VAL A 11 -2.00 -9.53 -17.58
C VAL A 11 -0.61 -9.70 -18.19
N ALA A 12 0.45 -9.67 -17.38
CA ALA A 12 1.82 -9.86 -17.85
C ALA A 12 2.04 -11.20 -18.59
N ALA A 13 1.33 -12.25 -18.18
CA ALA A 13 1.38 -13.57 -18.82
C ALA A 13 0.44 -13.71 -20.04
N GLY A 14 -0.25 -12.64 -20.46
CA GLY A 14 -1.20 -12.68 -21.58
C GLY A 14 -2.45 -13.54 -21.32
N ARG A 15 -2.76 -13.83 -20.05
CA ARG A 15 -3.93 -14.62 -19.64
C ARG A 15 -5.16 -13.76 -19.33
N ALA A 16 -4.99 -12.44 -19.31
CA ALA A 16 -6.06 -11.46 -19.14
C ALA A 16 -5.68 -10.18 -19.89
N ASP A 17 -6.66 -9.48 -20.45
CA ASP A 17 -6.43 -8.19 -21.12
C ASP A 17 -6.25 -7.06 -20.11
N VAL A 18 -6.94 -7.15 -18.97
CA VAL A 18 -6.92 -6.17 -17.88
C VAL A 18 -7.01 -6.87 -16.51
N GLY A 19 -6.50 -6.21 -15.47
CA GLY A 19 -6.56 -6.70 -14.09
C GLY A 19 -6.69 -5.56 -13.10
N LEU A 20 -7.51 -5.74 -12.07
CA LEU A 20 -7.62 -4.80 -10.96
C LEU A 20 -6.44 -5.03 -10.00
N GLY A 21 -5.68 -3.97 -9.71
CA GLY A 21 -4.49 -4.05 -8.86
C GLY A 21 -4.07 -2.69 -8.34
N LEU A 22 -3.02 -2.70 -7.53
CA LEU A 22 -2.40 -1.48 -7.01
C LEU A 22 -1.37 -0.95 -8.01
N ARG A 23 -1.17 0.37 -8.00
CA ARG A 23 -0.16 1.02 -8.85
C ARG A 23 1.26 0.55 -8.55
N ALA A 24 1.58 0.26 -7.28
CA ALA A 24 2.86 -0.30 -6.87
C ALA A 24 3.18 -1.58 -7.66
N THR A 25 2.27 -2.56 -7.67
CA THR A 25 2.47 -3.81 -8.41
C THR A 25 2.59 -3.60 -9.93
N ALA A 26 1.80 -2.70 -10.51
CA ALA A 26 1.91 -2.41 -11.94
C ALA A 26 3.29 -1.81 -12.26
N THR A 27 3.82 -0.97 -11.38
CA THR A 27 5.16 -0.38 -11.50
C THR A 27 6.25 -1.45 -11.39
N ASP A 28 6.16 -2.34 -10.39
CA ASP A 28 7.14 -3.43 -10.18
C ASP A 28 7.20 -4.41 -11.35
N LEU A 29 6.09 -4.60 -12.06
CA LEU A 29 5.97 -5.51 -13.20
C LEU A 29 6.09 -4.80 -14.56
N ASP A 30 6.41 -3.50 -14.58
CA ASP A 30 6.51 -2.66 -15.78
C ASP A 30 5.26 -2.73 -16.67
N LEU A 31 4.08 -2.63 -16.05
CA LEU A 31 2.78 -2.65 -16.70
C LEU A 31 2.15 -1.25 -16.76
N GLY A 32 1.39 -0.99 -17.82
CA GLY A 32 0.52 0.18 -17.87
C GLY A 32 -0.52 0.18 -16.75
N PHE A 33 -0.75 1.35 -16.14
CA PHE A 33 -1.70 1.52 -15.04
C PHE A 33 -2.71 2.62 -15.34
N LEU A 34 -4.01 2.32 -15.21
CA LEU A 34 -5.09 3.27 -15.31
C LEU A 34 -5.74 3.47 -13.93
N PRO A 35 -5.66 4.66 -13.32
CA PRO A 35 -6.32 4.92 -12.03
C PRO A 35 -7.84 4.94 -12.19
N VAL A 36 -8.53 4.14 -11.39
CA VAL A 36 -10.01 4.06 -11.36
C VAL A 36 -10.62 4.51 -10.02
N GLY A 37 -9.78 4.81 -9.03
CA GLY A 37 -10.17 5.27 -7.70
C GLY A 37 -9.03 5.13 -6.69
N SER A 38 -9.32 5.51 -5.44
CA SER A 38 -8.39 5.42 -4.31
C SER A 38 -8.99 4.57 -3.20
N GLN A 39 -8.13 3.92 -2.41
CA GLN A 39 -8.54 3.18 -1.21
C GLN A 39 -7.92 3.83 0.04
N ARG A 40 -8.74 4.04 1.07
CA ARG A 40 -8.25 4.57 2.35
C ARG A 40 -7.81 3.44 3.27
N LEU A 41 -6.57 3.54 3.74
CA LEU A 41 -6.00 2.63 4.74
C LEU A 41 -5.91 3.35 6.09
N THR A 42 -6.17 2.63 7.17
CA THR A 42 -6.05 3.18 8.53
C THR A 42 -5.37 2.17 9.43
N VAL A 43 -4.34 2.61 10.15
CA VAL A 43 -3.65 1.80 11.15
C VAL A 43 -4.40 1.93 12.47
N THR A 44 -4.92 0.82 12.99
CA THR A 44 -5.62 0.79 14.28
C THR A 44 -4.79 0.05 15.32
N LEU A 45 -4.73 0.61 16.53
CA LEU A 45 -4.06 0.01 17.69
C LEU A 45 -5.08 -0.51 18.69
N ASN A 46 -4.76 -1.62 19.35
CA ASN A 46 -5.53 -2.07 20.51
C ASN A 46 -5.30 -1.07 21.66
N ARG A 47 -6.40 -0.46 22.14
CA ARG A 47 -6.39 0.59 23.18
C ARG A 47 -5.72 0.13 24.48
N ASP A 48 -5.87 -1.13 24.84
CA ASP A 48 -5.31 -1.72 26.07
C ASP A 48 -3.80 -1.99 25.97
N ARG A 49 -3.20 -1.82 24.78
CA ARG A 49 -1.78 -2.08 24.52
C ARG A 49 -0.96 -0.82 24.25
N THR A 50 -1.57 0.35 24.32
CA THR A 50 -0.93 1.65 24.02
C THR A 50 0.25 1.97 24.94
N GLY A 51 0.26 1.47 26.17
CA GLY A 51 1.36 1.65 27.12
C GLY A 51 2.58 0.75 26.88
N LYS A 52 2.54 -0.21 25.94
CA LYS A 52 3.69 -1.07 25.64
C LYS A 52 4.76 -0.26 24.91
N ALA A 53 6.00 -0.30 25.39
CA ALA A 53 7.14 0.41 24.78
C ALA A 53 7.29 0.12 23.27
N SER A 54 7.05 -1.12 22.83
CA SER A 54 7.09 -1.49 21.41
C SER A 54 5.97 -0.84 20.58
N VAL A 55 4.78 -0.64 21.15
CA VAL A 55 3.66 0.04 20.49
C VAL A 55 3.93 1.54 20.39
N GLN A 56 4.48 2.14 21.46
CA GLN A 56 4.91 3.54 21.43
C GLN A 56 6.02 3.76 20.40
N GLY A 57 7.03 2.88 20.37
CA GLY A 57 8.09 2.94 19.37
C GLY A 57 7.58 2.77 17.94
N LEU A 58 6.62 1.89 17.69
CA LEU A 58 5.97 1.79 16.37
C LEU A 58 5.24 3.09 16.01
N ARG A 59 4.49 3.68 16.96
CA ARG A 59 3.79 4.95 16.73
C ARG A 59 4.77 6.06 16.38
N SER A 60 5.84 6.25 17.16
CA SER A 60 6.86 7.27 16.89
C SER A 60 7.50 7.08 15.52
N ARG A 61 7.82 5.85 15.12
CA ARG A 61 8.37 5.59 13.77
C ARG A 61 7.38 5.95 12.66
N LEU A 62 6.11 5.59 12.83
CA LEU A 62 5.09 5.97 11.85
C LEU A 62 4.92 7.49 11.78
N ASP A 63 4.89 8.17 12.93
CA ASP A 63 4.81 9.63 12.99
C ASP A 63 6.03 10.32 12.33
N GLU A 64 7.22 9.72 12.42
CA GLU A 64 8.47 10.30 11.93
C GLU A 64 8.75 10.01 10.44
N SER A 65 8.42 8.82 9.94
CA SER A 65 8.90 8.36 8.63
C SER A 65 7.84 7.91 7.64
N LEU A 66 6.56 7.85 8.03
CA LEU A 66 5.52 7.30 7.16
C LEU A 66 5.38 8.09 5.85
N ASP A 67 5.32 9.42 5.90
CA ASP A 67 5.16 10.23 4.70
C ASP A 67 6.31 10.03 3.70
N GLY A 68 7.54 9.90 4.22
CA GLY A 68 8.72 9.58 3.40
C GLY A 68 8.58 8.22 2.71
N LEU A 69 8.22 7.18 3.48
CA LEU A 69 8.00 5.84 2.94
C LEU A 69 6.87 5.80 1.90
N LEU A 70 5.77 6.53 2.12
CA LEU A 70 4.66 6.59 1.16
C LEU A 70 5.06 7.29 -0.14
N SER A 71 5.92 8.31 -0.06
CA SER A 71 6.38 9.05 -1.25
C SER A 71 7.27 8.22 -2.18
N GLU A 72 7.92 7.19 -1.65
CA GLU A 72 8.77 6.26 -2.41
C GLU A 72 7.94 5.16 -3.09
N GLU A 73 6.70 4.93 -2.63
CA GLU A 73 5.84 3.83 -3.07
C GLU A 73 4.81 4.30 -4.11
N ALA A 74 4.84 3.69 -5.30
CA ALA A 74 3.99 4.13 -6.40
C ALA A 74 2.50 3.99 -6.09
N GLY A 75 1.80 5.14 -6.07
CA GLY A 75 0.36 5.21 -5.82
C GLY A 75 -0.05 5.16 -4.35
N TYR A 76 0.91 5.31 -3.44
CA TYR A 76 0.64 5.65 -2.05
C TYR A 76 0.73 7.16 -1.86
N GLU A 77 -0.19 7.69 -1.07
CA GLU A 77 -0.25 9.10 -0.72
C GLU A 77 -0.70 9.24 0.73
N SER A 78 -0.15 10.23 1.43
CA SER A 78 -0.67 10.61 2.74
C SER A 78 -2.01 11.30 2.52
N VAL A 79 -3.02 10.88 3.28
CA VAL A 79 -4.31 11.56 3.32
C VAL A 79 -4.27 12.47 4.53
N ASP A 80 -4.46 13.77 4.32
CA ASP A 80 -4.70 14.73 5.39
C ASP A 80 -5.77 14.17 6.34
N GLN A 81 -5.46 14.09 7.63
CA GLN A 81 -6.40 13.68 8.67
C GLN A 81 -7.33 14.83 9.07
#